data_AF-A0A955S1N7-F1
#
_entry.id   AF-A0A955S1N7-F1
#
_cell.length_a   1.000
_cell.length_b   1.000
_cell.length_c   1.000
_cell.angle_alpha   90.00
_cell.angle_beta   90.00
_cell.angle_gamma   90.00
#
_symmetry.space_group_name_H-M   'P 1'
#
loop_
_entity.id
_entity.type
_entity.pdbx_description
1 polymer ?
#
loop_
_entity_poly.entity_id
_entity_poly.type
_entity_poly.pdbx_seq_one_letter_code
_entity_poly.pdbx_strand_id
1 'polypeptide(L)'
;MRRDGLIVCNLHTVQGASRILIRYDNTGRRPARIVRVFPEYDLISLKIDPPTPLSPVRLADKQDVSLRQTVYHIGSSFLLDGTISEGRITGLGSSKSGNAHGNKDIDIIRLNIQLFKGDSGGPLFDQEGRLIGMVVAADTTRERVSFAVPANKIKKILSAP
;
A
#
# COMPACT_ATOMS: atom_id res chain seq x y z
N MET A 1 3.21 4.86 7.27
CA MET A 1 3.82 4.60 8.59
C MET A 1 3.72 5.84 9.48
N ARG A 2 3.96 5.72 10.79
CA ARG A 2 4.05 6.80 11.79
C ARG A 2 5.42 6.80 12.47
N ARG A 3 5.79 7.94 13.08
CA ARG A 3 7.08 8.12 13.78
C ARG A 3 7.33 7.11 14.89
N ASP A 4 6.25 6.64 15.51
CA ASP A 4 6.28 5.69 16.63
C ASP A 4 6.39 4.22 16.17
N GLY A 5 6.48 3.92 14.88
CA GLY A 5 6.59 2.54 14.39
C GLY A 5 5.27 1.87 14.01
N LEU A 6 4.16 2.60 13.91
CA LEU A 6 2.94 2.05 13.29
C LEU A 6 3.11 2.03 11.75
N ILE A 7 2.93 0.86 11.14
CA ILE A 7 3.13 0.59 9.71
C ILE A 7 1.85 -0.02 9.15
N VAL A 8 1.52 0.30 7.90
CA VAL A 8 0.40 -0.29 7.17
C VAL A 8 0.95 -1.04 5.97
N CYS A 9 0.45 -2.25 5.73
CA CYS A 9 0.73 -3.05 4.54
C CYS A 9 -0.53 -3.82 4.14
N ASN A 10 -0.45 -4.67 3.11
CA ASN A 10 -1.56 -5.56 2.78
C ASN A 10 -1.68 -6.73 3.75
N LEU A 11 -2.92 -7.13 4.00
CA LEU A 11 -3.22 -8.28 4.86
C LEU A 11 -2.72 -9.57 4.23
N HIS A 12 -3.00 -9.80 2.93
CA HIS A 12 -2.59 -11.03 2.26
C HIS A 12 -1.07 -11.24 2.26
N THR A 13 -0.27 -10.17 2.33
CA THR A 13 1.20 -10.24 2.37
C THR A 13 1.73 -10.95 3.61
N VAL A 14 1.01 -10.86 4.72
CA VAL A 14 1.45 -11.42 6.03
C VAL A 14 0.55 -12.55 6.53
N GLN A 15 -0.49 -12.90 5.77
CA GLN A 15 -1.43 -13.94 6.15
C GLN A 15 -0.74 -15.31 6.26
N GLY A 16 -0.94 -15.99 7.38
CA GLY A 16 -0.30 -17.28 7.66
C GLY A 16 1.18 -17.20 8.09
N ALA A 17 1.75 -16.00 8.20
CA ALA A 17 3.12 -15.85 8.69
C ALA A 17 3.19 -16.14 10.20
N SER A 18 4.12 -17.01 10.59
CA SER A 18 4.42 -17.30 12.01
C SER A 18 5.21 -16.15 12.69
N ARG A 19 5.95 -15.37 11.90
CA ARG A 19 6.72 -14.21 12.36
C ARG A 19 6.77 -13.16 11.26
N ILE A 20 6.53 -11.91 11.64
CA ILE A 20 6.63 -10.76 10.74
C ILE A 20 7.88 -9.96 11.11
N LEU A 21 8.74 -9.73 10.12
CA LEU A 21 9.95 -8.90 10.27
C LEU A 21 9.87 -7.74 9.28
N ILE A 22 10.17 -6.54 9.75
CA ILE A 22 10.23 -5.32 8.93
C ILE A 22 11.68 -4.87 8.85
N ARG A 23 12.13 -4.56 7.63
CA ARG A 23 13.39 -3.86 7.36
C ARG A 23 13.04 -2.50 6.78
N TYR A 24 13.64 -1.43 7.30
CA TYR A 24 13.22 -0.06 6.95
C TYR A 24 14.37 0.92 6.77
N ASP A 25 15.53 0.51 6.28
CA ASP A 25 16.77 1.31 6.13
C ASP A 25 17.93 0.29 6.22
N ASN A 26 19.11 0.75 6.61
CA ASN A 26 20.27 -0.08 6.92
C ASN A 26 20.33 -0.54 8.40
N THR A 27 19.28 -0.34 9.21
CA THR A 27 19.27 -0.67 10.66
C THR A 27 18.88 -2.11 10.98
N GLY A 28 18.74 -2.96 9.95
CA GLY A 28 18.47 -4.39 10.08
C GLY A 28 16.97 -4.73 10.08
N ARG A 29 16.65 -5.93 10.59
CA ARG A 29 15.27 -6.46 10.66
C ARG A 29 14.72 -6.31 12.08
N ARG A 30 13.47 -5.86 12.21
CA ARG A 30 12.77 -5.73 13.49
C ARG A 30 11.51 -6.61 13.51
N PRO A 31 11.21 -7.28 14.63
CA PRO A 31 9.95 -7.99 14.78
C PRO A 31 8.78 -7.00 14.79
N ALA A 32 7.73 -7.35 14.07
CA ALA A 32 6.49 -6.59 14.06
C ALA A 32 5.35 -7.43 14.66
N ARG A 33 4.47 -6.75 15.39
CA ARG A 33 3.23 -7.33 15.92
C ARG A 33 2.03 -6.76 15.19
N ILE A 34 1.00 -7.59 15.02
CA ILE A 34 -0.28 -7.15 14.47
C ILE A 34 -0.96 -6.23 15.50
N VAL A 35 -1.43 -5.07 15.04
CA VAL A 35 -2.24 -4.15 15.85
C VAL A 35 -3.71 -4.32 15.50
N ARG A 36 -4.05 -4.23 14.21
CA ARG A 36 -5.42 -4.34 13.71
C ARG A 36 -5.44 -4.76 12.26
N VAL A 37 -6.46 -5.54 11.89
CA VAL A 37 -6.71 -6.02 10.53
C VAL A 37 -7.96 -5.32 9.97
N PHE A 38 -7.93 -5.00 8.68
CA PHE A 38 -9.02 -4.41 7.91
C PHE A 38 -9.24 -5.25 6.64
N PRO A 39 -9.89 -6.42 6.76
CA PRO A 39 -10.04 -7.37 5.65
C PRO A 39 -10.78 -6.77 4.45
N GLU A 40 -11.70 -5.84 4.70
CA GLU A 40 -12.47 -5.15 3.69
C GLU A 40 -11.61 -4.27 2.78
N TYR A 41 -10.41 -3.89 3.19
CA TYR A 41 -9.48 -3.12 2.35
C TYR A 41 -8.23 -3.93 1.98
N ASP A 42 -8.16 -5.20 2.39
CA ASP A 42 -6.94 -5.99 2.36
C ASP A 42 -5.76 -5.23 3.01
N LEU A 43 -6.03 -4.59 4.15
CA LEU A 43 -5.05 -3.81 4.91
C LEU A 43 -4.83 -4.40 6.29
N ILE A 44 -3.61 -4.23 6.79
CA ILE A 44 -3.23 -4.55 8.16
C ILE A 44 -2.33 -3.46 8.71
N SER A 45 -2.50 -3.17 10.00
CA SER A 45 -1.60 -2.30 10.75
C SER A 45 -0.70 -3.14 11.65
N LEU A 46 0.59 -2.84 11.57
CA LEU A 46 1.66 -3.52 12.28
C LEU A 46 2.39 -2.51 13.16
N LYS A 47 2.88 -2.95 14.32
CA LYS A 47 3.70 -2.14 15.20
C LYS A 47 5.09 -2.74 15.32
N ILE A 48 6.10 -1.88 15.22
CA ILE A 48 7.48 -2.16 15.58
C ILE A 48 7.94 -1.19 16.67
N ASP A 49 9.06 -1.54 17.30
CA ASP A 49 9.78 -0.67 18.23
C ASP A 49 11.06 -0.18 17.54
N PRO A 50 11.04 1.01 16.89
CA PRO A 50 12.19 1.51 16.17
C PRO A 50 13.20 2.15 17.16
N PRO A 51 14.51 2.05 16.91
CA PRO A 51 15.54 2.63 17.78
C PRO A 51 15.56 4.16 17.72
N THR A 52 15.07 4.73 16.62
CA THR A 52 14.92 6.16 16.40
C THR A 52 13.55 6.44 15.78
N PRO A 53 12.99 7.66 15.95
CA PRO A 53 11.70 8.00 15.34
C PRO A 53 11.74 7.84 13.82
N LEU A 54 10.76 7.12 13.26
CA LEU A 54 10.66 6.94 11.81
C LEU A 54 10.28 8.24 11.08
N SER A 55 10.61 8.30 9.80
CA SER A 55 10.23 9.38 8.88
C SER A 55 9.03 8.97 8.04
N PRO A 56 7.80 9.40 8.39
CA PRO A 56 6.62 9.06 7.62
C PRO A 56 6.58 9.81 6.29
N VAL A 57 6.04 9.16 5.27
CA VAL A 57 5.71 9.80 3.99
C VAL A 57 4.57 10.80 4.17
N ARG A 58 4.58 11.87 3.36
CA ARG A 58 3.44 12.79 3.27
C ARG A 58 2.30 12.08 2.54
N LEU A 59 1.06 12.31 2.97
CA LEU A 59 -0.13 11.76 2.31
C LEU A 59 -0.74 12.85 1.42
N ALA A 60 -1.12 12.49 0.20
CA ALA A 60 -1.94 13.35 -0.65
C ALA A 60 -3.39 13.40 -0.13
N ASP A 61 -4.10 14.49 -0.39
CA ASP A 61 -5.53 14.56 -0.12
C ASP A 61 -6.33 14.00 -1.30
N LYS A 62 -7.58 13.58 -1.04
CA LYS A 62 -8.42 12.93 -2.06
C LYS A 62 -8.62 13.80 -3.31
N GLN A 63 -8.68 15.12 -3.13
CA GLN A 63 -8.85 16.11 -4.20
C GLN A 63 -7.62 16.25 -5.12
N ASP A 64 -6.45 15.79 -4.67
CA ASP A 64 -5.22 15.83 -5.44
C ASP A 64 -5.06 14.61 -6.37
N VAL A 65 -6.01 13.66 -6.31
CA VAL A 65 -5.98 12.41 -7.09
C VAL A 65 -6.94 12.49 -8.26
N SER A 66 -6.42 12.40 -9.49
CA SER A 66 -7.22 12.59 -10.72
C SER A 66 -6.89 11.58 -11.81
N LEU A 67 -7.83 11.37 -12.74
CA LEU A 67 -7.58 10.53 -13.92
C LEU A 67 -6.44 11.10 -14.76
N ARG A 68 -5.66 10.20 -15.38
CA ARG A 68 -4.48 10.49 -16.22
C ARG A 68 -3.29 11.11 -15.49
N GLN A 69 -3.38 11.34 -14.17
CA GLN A 69 -2.25 11.77 -13.34
C GLN A 69 -1.10 10.78 -13.44
N THR A 70 0.12 11.30 -13.62
CA THR A 70 1.36 10.53 -13.56
C THR A 70 1.66 10.12 -12.14
N VAL A 71 2.07 8.87 -11.96
CA VAL A 71 2.31 8.28 -10.65
C VAL A 71 3.55 7.41 -10.67
N TYR A 72 4.20 7.30 -9.52
CA TYR A 72 5.41 6.51 -9.33
C TYR A 72 5.18 5.45 -8.27
N HIS A 73 5.47 4.20 -8.60
CA HIS A 73 5.47 3.10 -7.66
C HIS A 73 6.89 2.75 -7.26
N ILE A 74 7.10 2.54 -5.95
CA ILE A 74 8.36 1.98 -5.43
C ILE A 74 8.10 0.53 -5.05
N GLY A 75 8.66 -0.38 -5.84
CA GLY A 75 8.48 -1.82 -5.71
C GLY A 75 9.62 -2.49 -4.94
N SER A 76 9.30 -3.65 -4.38
CA SER A 76 10.26 -4.60 -3.81
C SER A 76 9.95 -5.97 -4.40
N SER A 77 9.94 -6.01 -5.74
CA SER A 77 9.73 -7.24 -6.50
C SER A 77 10.78 -8.29 -6.14
N PHE A 78 10.42 -9.57 -6.25
CA PHE A 78 11.30 -10.70 -5.88
C PHE A 78 12.74 -10.63 -6.43
N LEU A 79 12.94 -9.97 -7.58
CA LEU A 79 14.22 -9.86 -8.27
C LEU A 79 15.07 -8.65 -7.85
N LEU A 80 14.46 -7.56 -7.37
CA LEU A 80 15.11 -6.27 -7.15
C LEU A 80 14.40 -5.49 -6.03
N ASP A 81 15.17 -5.06 -5.03
CA ASP A 81 14.70 -4.11 -4.03
C ASP A 81 14.79 -2.68 -4.58
N GLY A 82 13.74 -1.87 -4.35
CA GLY A 82 13.77 -0.44 -4.66
C GLY A 82 13.61 -0.09 -6.14
N THR A 83 12.85 -0.89 -6.89
CA THR A 83 12.51 -0.56 -8.27
C THR A 83 11.58 0.64 -8.31
N ILE A 84 11.78 1.54 -9.27
CA ILE A 84 10.87 2.65 -9.52
C ILE A 84 10.15 2.38 -10.84
N SER A 85 8.82 2.32 -10.80
CA SER A 85 7.97 2.18 -11.98
C SER A 85 7.11 3.43 -12.16
N GLU A 86 7.08 3.97 -13.37
CA GLU A 86 6.20 5.09 -13.73
C GLU A 86 4.93 4.59 -14.43
N GLY A 87 3.80 5.21 -14.16
CA GLY A 87 2.58 5.02 -14.93
C GLY A 87 1.57 6.13 -14.71
N ARG A 88 0.30 5.81 -14.96
CA ARG A 88 -0.83 6.75 -14.86
C ARG A 88 -2.04 6.13 -14.22
N ILE A 89 -2.86 6.99 -13.61
CA ILE A 89 -4.20 6.64 -13.16
C ILE A 89 -5.11 6.49 -14.38
N THR A 90 -5.65 5.29 -14.58
CA THR A 90 -6.57 4.95 -15.68
C THR A 90 -8.02 4.82 -15.23
N GLY A 91 -8.27 4.81 -13.92
CA GLY A 91 -9.62 4.72 -13.36
C GLY A 91 -9.63 5.10 -11.89
N LEU A 92 -10.71 5.75 -11.49
CA LEU A 92 -11.04 6.05 -10.10
C LEU A 92 -12.48 5.58 -9.90
N GLY A 93 -12.75 4.87 -8.82
CA GLY A 93 -14.10 4.39 -8.56
C GLY A 93 -14.12 3.41 -7.40
N SER A 94 -15.23 2.69 -7.32
CA SER A 94 -15.42 1.67 -6.30
C SER A 94 -15.48 0.29 -6.95
N SER A 95 -14.77 -0.67 -6.38
CA SER A 95 -14.88 -2.08 -6.75
C SER A 95 -15.65 -2.83 -5.69
N LYS A 96 -16.48 -3.78 -6.12
CA LYS A 96 -17.08 -4.75 -5.21
C LYS A 96 -15.97 -5.71 -4.79
N SER A 97 -15.64 -5.73 -3.50
CA SER A 97 -14.77 -6.78 -2.96
C SER A 97 -15.39 -8.14 -3.24
N GLY A 98 -14.69 -9.02 -3.96
CA GLY A 98 -15.08 -10.42 -4.10
C GLY A 98 -14.82 -11.26 -2.83
N ASN A 99 -14.40 -10.62 -1.74
CA ASN A 99 -14.03 -11.28 -0.50
C ASN A 99 -15.30 -11.60 0.30
N ALA A 100 -15.28 -12.71 1.04
CA ALA A 100 -16.41 -13.32 1.77
C ALA A 100 -17.10 -12.47 2.87
N HIS A 101 -16.89 -11.15 2.90
CA HIS A 101 -17.36 -10.22 3.92
C HIS A 101 -18.29 -9.09 3.40
N GLY A 102 -18.85 -9.26 2.20
CA GLY A 102 -20.03 -8.52 1.74
C GLY A 102 -19.79 -7.52 0.60
N ASN A 103 -20.89 -7.16 -0.07
CA ASN A 103 -20.97 -6.14 -1.13
C ASN A 103 -20.71 -4.73 -0.57
N LYS A 104 -19.47 -4.42 -0.19
CA LYS A 104 -19.05 -3.03 0.04
C LYS A 104 -18.23 -2.53 -1.13
N ASP A 105 -18.65 -1.37 -1.63
CA ASP A 105 -17.91 -0.57 -2.59
C ASP A 105 -16.63 -0.06 -1.94
N ILE A 106 -15.49 -0.59 -2.38
CA ILE A 106 -14.17 -0.15 -1.92
C ILE A 106 -13.60 0.80 -2.94
N ASP A 107 -13.28 2.02 -2.51
CA ASP A 107 -12.53 2.97 -3.33
C ASP A 107 -11.21 2.35 -3.79
N ILE A 108 -11.00 2.32 -5.12
CA ILE A 108 -9.79 1.81 -5.76
C ILE A 108 -9.25 2.80 -6.78
N ILE A 109 -7.94 2.78 -6.95
CA ILE A 109 -7.22 3.47 -8.02
C ILE A 109 -6.78 2.40 -9.02
N ARG A 110 -7.15 2.57 -10.29
CA ARG A 110 -6.71 1.71 -11.39
C ARG A 110 -5.51 2.34 -12.09
N LEU A 111 -4.49 1.54 -12.35
CA LEU A 111 -3.20 1.97 -12.90
C LEU A 111 -2.84 1.16 -14.14
N ASN A 112 -2.04 1.74 -15.03
CA ASN A 112 -1.40 1.03 -16.14
C ASN A 112 0.08 0.70 -15.86
N ILE A 113 0.42 0.43 -14.61
CA ILE A 113 1.75 -0.05 -14.22
C ILE A 113 1.74 -1.57 -14.23
N GLN A 114 2.79 -2.17 -14.82
CA GLN A 114 3.01 -3.61 -14.72
C GLN A 114 3.69 -3.93 -13.39
N LEU A 115 2.96 -4.63 -12.52
CA LEU A 115 3.41 -4.99 -11.18
C LEU A 115 3.52 -6.51 -11.07
N PHE A 116 4.44 -6.97 -10.23
CA PHE A 116 4.76 -8.37 -10.03
C PHE A 116 4.58 -8.78 -8.57
N LYS A 117 4.70 -10.09 -8.32
CA LYS A 117 4.71 -10.62 -6.95
C LYS A 117 5.87 -9.97 -6.17
N GLY A 118 5.53 -9.33 -5.05
CA GLY A 118 6.46 -8.54 -4.23
C GLY A 118 6.13 -7.05 -4.21
N ASP A 119 5.39 -6.54 -5.20
CA ASP A 119 4.97 -5.13 -5.25
C ASP A 119 3.73 -4.84 -4.38
N SER A 120 2.97 -5.87 -3.99
CA SER A 120 1.85 -5.74 -3.05
C SER A 120 2.30 -5.14 -1.72
N GLY A 121 1.61 -4.09 -1.28
CA GLY A 121 1.94 -3.31 -0.10
C GLY A 121 2.92 -2.18 -0.39
N GLY A 122 3.41 -2.07 -1.62
CA GLY A 122 4.31 -0.99 -2.03
C GLY A 122 3.57 0.34 -2.25
N PRO A 123 4.21 1.47 -1.94
CA PRO A 123 3.61 2.79 -2.03
C PRO A 123 3.44 3.26 -3.48
N LEU A 124 2.46 4.13 -3.69
CA LEU A 124 2.24 4.87 -4.93
C LEU A 124 2.29 6.37 -4.63
N PHE A 125 3.09 7.11 -5.38
CA PHE A 125 3.36 8.54 -5.18
C PHE A 125 2.93 9.39 -6.38
N ASP A 126 2.61 10.65 -6.12
CA ASP A 126 2.54 11.70 -7.14
C ASP A 126 3.93 12.32 -7.42
N GLN A 127 3.95 13.34 -8.29
CA GLN A 127 5.17 14.05 -8.69
C GLN A 127 5.79 14.87 -7.53
N GLU A 128 5.00 15.21 -6.51
CA GLU A 128 5.45 15.93 -5.31
C GLU A 128 5.97 14.98 -4.21
N GLY A 129 5.99 13.67 -4.47
CA GLY A 129 6.41 12.65 -3.51
C GLY A 129 5.41 12.42 -2.38
N ARG A 130 4.14 12.81 -2.57
CA ARG A 130 3.06 12.52 -1.63
C ARG A 130 2.45 11.17 -1.97
N LEU A 131 2.17 10.36 -0.94
CA LEU A 131 1.54 9.06 -1.08
C LEU A 131 0.09 9.25 -1.50
N ILE A 132 -0.27 8.72 -2.66
CA ILE A 132 -1.64 8.73 -3.19
C ILE A 132 -2.35 7.39 -2.99
N GLY A 133 -1.60 6.30 -2.79
CA GLY A 133 -2.17 4.98 -2.52
C GLY A 133 -1.14 3.91 -2.21
N MET A 134 -1.61 2.68 -2.05
CA MET A 134 -0.77 1.48 -1.85
C MET A 134 -1.28 0.35 -2.74
N VAL A 135 -0.36 -0.27 -3.48
CA VAL A 135 -0.66 -1.36 -4.41
C VAL A 135 -1.20 -2.57 -3.65
N VAL A 136 -2.24 -3.22 -4.18
CA VAL A 136 -2.90 -4.36 -3.53
C VAL A 136 -2.98 -5.59 -4.43
N ALA A 137 -3.27 -5.41 -5.73
CA ALA A 137 -3.40 -6.51 -6.67
C ALA A 137 -2.98 -6.09 -8.07
N ALA A 138 -2.36 -7.02 -8.80
CA ALA A 138 -2.12 -6.92 -10.23
C ALA A 138 -2.90 -8.02 -10.94
N ASP A 139 -3.75 -7.68 -11.91
CA ASP A 139 -4.26 -8.67 -12.85
C ASP A 139 -3.21 -8.87 -13.94
N THR A 140 -2.49 -9.99 -13.84
CA THR A 140 -1.46 -10.36 -14.82
C THR A 140 -2.05 -11.09 -16.04
N THR A 141 -3.36 -11.37 -16.04
CA THR A 141 -4.05 -12.18 -17.07
C THR A 141 -4.86 -11.33 -18.05
N ARG A 142 -5.34 -10.14 -17.63
CA ARG A 142 -6.12 -9.23 -18.47
C ARG A 142 -5.56 -7.80 -18.45
N GLU A 143 -5.36 -7.24 -19.64
CA GLU A 143 -5.04 -5.82 -19.93
C GLU A 143 -3.89 -5.14 -19.15
N ARG A 144 -3.07 -5.87 -18.37
CA ARG A 144 -2.01 -5.31 -17.51
C ARG A 144 -2.54 -4.21 -16.57
N VAL A 145 -3.63 -4.52 -15.87
CA VAL A 145 -4.26 -3.58 -14.95
C VAL A 145 -3.80 -3.84 -13.52
N SER A 146 -3.39 -2.78 -12.83
CA SER A 146 -2.99 -2.83 -11.43
C SER A 146 -3.90 -1.96 -10.57
N PHE A 147 -4.08 -2.35 -9.31
CA PHE A 147 -4.97 -1.68 -8.37
C PHE A 147 -4.25 -1.22 -7.11
N ALA A 148 -4.62 -0.05 -6.63
CA ALA A 148 -4.16 0.50 -5.36
C ALA A 148 -5.33 0.97 -4.49
N VAL A 149 -5.18 0.80 -3.18
CA VAL A 149 -6.08 1.41 -2.18
C VAL A 149 -5.66 2.86 -1.97
N PRO A 150 -6.58 3.84 -2.02
CA PRO A 150 -6.22 5.24 -1.92
C PRO A 150 -5.72 5.64 -0.51
N ALA A 151 -4.81 6.62 -0.48
CA ALA A 151 -4.13 7.06 0.72
C ALA A 151 -5.06 7.59 1.82
N ASN A 152 -6.26 8.07 1.47
CA ASN A 152 -7.25 8.50 2.47
C ASN A 152 -7.73 7.36 3.38
N LYS A 153 -7.78 6.11 2.90
CA LYS A 153 -8.09 4.93 3.73
C LYS A 153 -6.93 4.63 4.67
N ILE A 154 -5.70 4.70 4.15
CA ILE A 154 -4.46 4.54 4.92
C ILE A 154 -4.39 5.61 6.03
N LYS A 155 -4.72 6.87 5.70
CA LYS A 155 -4.79 7.99 6.65
C LYS A 155 -5.71 7.67 7.83
N LYS A 156 -6.92 7.16 7.55
CA LYS A 156 -7.88 6.77 8.60
C LYS A 156 -7.32 5.68 9.53
N ILE A 157 -6.62 4.70 8.98
CA ILE A 157 -5.99 3.63 9.76
C ILE A 157 -4.86 4.17 10.63
N LEU A 158 -4.02 5.05 10.09
CA LEU A 158 -2.90 5.64 10.83
C LEU A 158 -3.35 6.62 11.92
N SER A 159 -4.50 7.27 11.73
CA SER A 159 -5.10 8.21 12.67
C SER A 159 -5.97 7.54 13.75
N ALA A 160 -6.29 6.25 13.60
CA ALA A 160 -7.03 5.53 14.63
C ALA A 160 -6.19 5.42 15.93
N PRO A 161 -6.82 5.57 17.11
CA PRO A 161 -6.15 5.44 18.40
C PRO A 161 -5.64 4.02 18.64
#